data_AF-A0A4V3RA40-F1
#
_entry.id   AF-A0A4V3RA40-F1
#
_cell.length_a   1.000
_cell.length_b   1.000
_cell.length_c   1.000
_cell.angle_alpha   90.00
_cell.angle_beta   90.00
_cell.angle_gamma   90.00
#
_symmetry.space_group_name_H-M   'P 1'
#
loop_
_entity.id
_entity.type
_entity.pdbx_description
1 polymer ?
#
loop_
_entity_poly.entity_id
_entity_poly.type
_entity_poly.pdbx_seq_one_letter_code
_entity_poly.pdbx_strand_id
1 'polypeptide(L)'
;MKCFNMDESHSFADFREIIAKMRQECPWDRAQTLSSLLPCLFDEMAETAAGVHIYEKTGDAENLCEELGDLLMVILLESRIAEEKGLFSLEDVIEGISRKMIRRHPHVFGCGFVDENGELVRKWDEIKRLEKAGKTEEQILRGKEAVRAAEEEIGGYFAQEKEIPQSSVRGIGYLSV
;
A
#
# COMPACT_ATOMS: atom_id res chain seq x y z
N MET A 1 -7.01 13.89 -25.01
CA MET A 1 -6.40 12.92 -24.08
C MET A 1 -4.90 13.19 -24.06
N LYS A 2 -4.27 13.33 -22.89
CA LYS A 2 -2.83 13.57 -22.80
C LYS A 2 -2.08 12.32 -23.28
N CYS A 3 -1.09 12.51 -24.15
CA CYS A 3 -0.11 11.46 -24.44
C CYS A 3 1.03 11.63 -23.45
N PHE A 4 1.41 10.55 -22.76
CA PHE A 4 2.58 10.52 -21.89
C PHE A 4 3.80 10.10 -22.70
N ASN A 5 4.94 10.74 -22.44
CA ASN A 5 6.19 10.53 -23.16
C ASN A 5 7.24 9.96 -22.20
N MET A 6 7.88 8.85 -22.57
CA MET A 6 8.85 8.14 -21.73
C MET A 6 10.11 8.96 -21.43
N ASP A 7 10.45 9.94 -22.29
CA ASP A 7 11.65 10.77 -22.13
C ASP A 7 11.40 12.02 -21.26
N GLU A 8 10.19 12.18 -20.72
CA GLU A 8 9.80 13.34 -19.90
C GLU A 8 9.71 12.95 -18.42
N SER A 9 9.95 13.93 -17.53
CA SER A 9 9.68 13.71 -16.11
C SER A 9 8.19 13.62 -15.85
N HIS A 10 7.81 12.77 -14.90
CA HIS A 10 6.43 12.54 -14.51
C HIS A 10 6.22 12.89 -13.04
N SER A 11 5.21 13.69 -12.76
CA SER A 11 4.77 14.00 -11.41
C SER A 11 3.87 12.90 -10.86
N PHE A 12 3.61 12.92 -9.55
CA PHE A 12 2.60 12.05 -8.94
C PHE A 12 1.21 12.23 -9.59
N ALA A 13 0.86 13.46 -9.98
CA ALA A 13 -0.37 13.73 -10.69
C ALA A 13 -0.39 13.05 -12.07
N ASP A 14 0.74 13.07 -12.80
CA ASP A 14 0.86 12.35 -14.06
C ASP A 14 0.69 10.84 -13.87
N PHE A 15 1.30 10.27 -12.83
CA PHE A 15 1.19 8.85 -12.53
C PHE A 15 -0.25 8.43 -12.22
N ARG A 16 -0.99 9.24 -11.44
CA ARG A 16 -2.43 9.00 -11.20
C ARG A 16 -3.23 8.94 -12.51
N GLU A 17 -2.94 9.84 -13.45
CA GLU A 17 -3.60 9.85 -14.76
C GLU A 17 -3.15 8.68 -15.67
N ILE A 18 -1.90 8.24 -15.55
CA ILE A 18 -1.39 7.02 -16.21
C ILE A 18 -2.18 5.79 -15.74
N ILE A 19 -2.34 5.61 -14.43
CA ILE A 19 -3.13 4.51 -13.85
C ILE A 19 -4.58 4.56 -14.32
N ALA A 20 -5.20 5.74 -14.32
CA ALA A 20 -6.56 5.91 -14.83
C ALA A 20 -6.66 5.53 -16.31
N LYS A 21 -5.67 5.90 -17.13
CA LYS A 21 -5.61 5.55 -18.55
C LYS A 21 -5.42 4.04 -18.76
N MET A 22 -4.55 3.39 -17.99
CA MET A 22 -4.35 1.94 -18.03
C MET A 22 -5.67 1.20 -17.77
N ARG A 23 -6.37 1.56 -16.69
CA ARG A 23 -7.69 1.00 -16.36
C ARG A 23 -8.75 1.23 -17.44
N GLN A 24 -8.67 2.34 -18.17
CA GLN A 24 -9.62 2.67 -19.25
C GLN A 24 -9.32 1.98 -20.58
N GLU A 25 -8.04 1.80 -20.93
CA GLU A 25 -7.62 1.40 -22.28
C GLU A 25 -7.09 -0.03 -22.33
N CYS A 26 -6.43 -0.52 -21.28
CA CYS A 26 -5.86 -1.86 -21.24
C CYS A 26 -6.90 -2.89 -20.73
N PRO A 27 -7.26 -3.92 -21.52
CA PRO A 27 -8.20 -4.95 -21.08
C PRO A 27 -7.72 -5.72 -19.85
N TRP A 28 -6.41 -5.96 -19.73
CA TRP A 28 -5.82 -6.68 -18.61
C TRP A 28 -5.91 -5.87 -17.32
N ASP A 29 -5.51 -4.60 -17.34
CA ASP A 29 -5.60 -3.71 -16.18
C ASP A 29 -7.05 -3.54 -15.74
N ARG A 30 -7.97 -3.34 -16.69
CA ARG A 30 -9.41 -3.17 -16.43
C ARG A 30 -10.05 -4.39 -15.78
N ALA A 31 -9.56 -5.60 -16.10
CA ALA A 31 -10.06 -6.85 -15.55
C ALA A 31 -9.67 -7.05 -14.08
N GLN A 32 -8.68 -6.31 -13.56
CA GLN A 32 -8.24 -6.44 -12.18
C GLN A 32 -9.32 -6.04 -11.18
N THR A 33 -9.27 -6.70 -10.02
CA THR A 33 -10.13 -6.51 -8.85
C THR A 33 -9.25 -6.38 -7.61
N LEU A 34 -9.80 -5.88 -6.49
CA LEU A 34 -9.04 -5.79 -5.23
C LEU A 34 -8.44 -7.15 -4.82
N SER A 35 -9.20 -8.24 -4.96
CA SER A 35 -8.72 -9.58 -4.63
C SER A 35 -7.70 -10.13 -5.63
N SER A 36 -7.79 -9.78 -6.92
CA SER A 36 -6.85 -10.31 -7.92
C SER A 36 -5.48 -9.60 -7.89
N LEU A 37 -5.38 -8.45 -7.22
CA LEU A 37 -4.14 -7.73 -7.00
C LEU A 37 -3.38 -8.18 -5.74
N LEU A 38 -3.98 -9.01 -4.88
CA LEU A 38 -3.31 -9.50 -3.66
C LEU A 38 -1.99 -10.24 -3.94
N PRO A 39 -1.90 -11.15 -4.94
CA PRO A 39 -0.61 -11.76 -5.29
C PRO A 39 0.47 -10.73 -5.62
N CYS A 40 0.14 -9.72 -6.44
CA CYS A 40 1.06 -8.64 -6.80
C CYS A 40 1.51 -7.88 -5.55
N LEU A 41 0.55 -7.50 -4.69
CA LEU A 41 0.87 -6.82 -3.44
C LEU A 41 1.85 -7.63 -2.59
N PHE A 42 1.73 -8.95 -2.57
CA PHE A 42 2.63 -9.82 -1.83
C PHE A 42 4.02 -9.85 -2.48
N ASP A 43 4.10 -10.03 -3.80
CA ASP A 43 5.35 -10.00 -4.57
C ASP A 43 6.10 -8.68 -4.36
N GLU A 44 5.45 -7.53 -4.61
CA GLU A 44 6.06 -6.20 -4.48
C GLU A 44 6.53 -5.91 -3.04
N MET A 45 5.80 -6.41 -2.04
CA MET A 45 6.23 -6.31 -0.64
C MET A 45 7.49 -7.12 -0.37
N ALA A 46 7.59 -8.33 -0.92
CA ALA A 46 8.74 -9.20 -0.76
C ALA A 46 9.96 -8.65 -1.53
N GLU A 47 9.75 -8.15 -2.73
CA GLU A 47 10.79 -7.52 -3.56
C GLU A 47 11.28 -6.21 -2.94
N THR A 48 10.39 -5.36 -2.42
CA THR A 48 10.78 -4.17 -1.65
C THR A 48 11.68 -4.55 -0.46
N ALA A 49 11.34 -5.63 0.27
CA ALA A 49 12.18 -6.13 1.36
C ALA A 49 13.55 -6.64 0.84
N ALA A 50 13.58 -7.32 -0.31
CA ALA A 50 14.82 -7.72 -0.97
C ALA A 50 15.67 -6.51 -1.38
N GLY A 51 15.06 -5.45 -1.92
CA GLY A 51 15.72 -4.19 -2.25
C GLY A 51 16.40 -3.54 -1.04
N VAL A 52 15.74 -3.54 0.13
CA VAL A 52 16.36 -3.11 1.39
C VAL A 52 17.58 -3.96 1.73
N HIS A 53 17.49 -5.28 1.63
CA HIS A 53 18.59 -6.18 1.93
C HIS A 53 19.77 -6.06 0.96
N ILE A 54 19.51 -5.78 -0.32
CA ILE A 54 20.54 -5.49 -1.31
C ILE A 54 21.24 -4.19 -0.93
N TYR A 55 20.47 -3.11 -0.70
CA TYR A 55 21.01 -1.82 -0.30
C TYR A 55 21.90 -1.90 0.94
N GLU A 56 21.46 -2.61 1.99
CA GLU A 56 22.26 -2.78 3.21
C GLU A 56 23.59 -3.51 2.98
N LYS A 57 23.67 -4.39 1.97
CA LYS A 57 24.88 -5.18 1.66
C LYS A 57 25.80 -4.48 0.67
N THR A 58 25.25 -3.78 -0.31
CA THR A 58 26.00 -3.26 -1.47
C THR A 58 26.13 -1.74 -1.46
N GLY A 59 25.23 -1.05 -0.75
CA GLY A 59 25.04 0.40 -0.85
C GLY A 59 24.30 0.85 -2.12
N ASP A 60 23.85 -0.09 -2.95
CA ASP A 60 23.12 0.18 -4.19
C ASP A 60 21.62 0.27 -3.92
N ALA A 61 21.02 1.42 -4.25
CA ALA A 61 19.63 1.74 -3.98
C ALA A 61 18.75 1.68 -5.23
N GLU A 62 19.30 1.32 -6.40
CA GLU A 62 18.54 1.29 -7.67
C GLU A 62 17.35 0.34 -7.57
N ASN A 63 17.60 -0.92 -7.18
CA ASN A 63 16.54 -1.90 -6.95
C ASN A 63 15.53 -1.40 -5.92
N LEU A 64 15.96 -0.85 -4.78
CA LEU A 64 15.02 -0.36 -3.77
C LEU A 64 14.11 0.75 -4.30
N CYS A 65 14.62 1.62 -5.17
CA CYS A 65 13.82 2.68 -5.79
C CYS A 65 12.76 2.12 -6.75
N GLU A 66 13.13 1.07 -7.50
CA GLU A 66 12.24 0.36 -8.43
C GLU A 66 11.06 -0.29 -7.67
N GLU A 67 11.34 -1.14 -6.68
CA GLU A 67 10.28 -1.87 -5.96
C GLU A 67 9.35 -0.95 -5.16
N LEU A 68 9.87 0.17 -4.64
CA LEU A 68 9.03 1.18 -3.99
C LEU A 68 8.07 1.85 -5.00
N GLY A 69 8.48 1.95 -6.26
CA GLY A 69 7.65 2.41 -7.37
C GLY A 69 6.55 1.41 -7.71
N ASP A 70 6.87 0.13 -7.77
CA ASP A 70 5.90 -0.92 -8.09
C ASP A 70 4.90 -1.15 -6.96
N LEU A 71 5.36 -1.11 -5.70
CA LEU A 71 4.47 -1.09 -4.54
C LEU A 71 3.52 0.14 -4.56
N LEU A 72 4.02 1.30 -4.96
CA LEU A 72 3.19 2.50 -5.15
C LEU A 72 2.17 2.31 -6.28
N MET A 73 2.55 1.66 -7.38
CA MET A 73 1.65 1.34 -8.50
C MET A 73 0.48 0.50 -8.02
N VAL A 74 0.74 -0.57 -7.25
CA VAL A 74 -0.31 -1.46 -6.72
C VAL A 74 -1.28 -0.67 -5.84
N ILE A 75 -0.79 0.21 -4.94
CA ILE A 75 -1.62 1.06 -4.09
C ILE A 75 -2.54 1.98 -4.92
N LEU A 76 -2.03 2.57 -6.00
CA LEU A 76 -2.83 3.44 -6.87
C LEU A 76 -3.85 2.66 -7.70
N LEU A 77 -3.52 1.46 -8.17
CA LEU A 77 -4.46 0.57 -8.86
C LEU A 77 -5.62 0.17 -7.94
N GLU A 78 -5.33 -0.26 -6.70
CA GLU A 78 -6.36 -0.60 -5.72
C GLU A 78 -7.23 0.60 -5.38
N SER A 79 -6.63 1.77 -5.15
CA SER A 79 -7.35 3.02 -4.88
C SER A 79 -8.27 3.40 -6.05
N ARG A 80 -7.79 3.22 -7.29
CA ARG A 80 -8.58 3.49 -8.49
C ARG A 80 -9.74 2.50 -8.65
N ILE A 81 -9.53 1.22 -8.38
CA ILE A 81 -10.59 0.19 -8.39
C ILE A 81 -11.63 0.48 -7.31
N ALA A 82 -11.21 0.93 -6.13
CA ALA A 82 -12.13 1.32 -5.05
C ALA A 82 -12.98 2.54 -5.44
N GLU A 83 -12.37 3.53 -6.10
CA GLU A 83 -13.07 4.72 -6.61
C GLU A 83 -14.10 4.34 -7.68
N GLU A 84 -13.74 3.48 -8.63
CA GLU A 84 -14.64 2.96 -9.67
C GLU A 84 -15.83 2.19 -9.09
N LYS A 85 -15.66 1.60 -7.89
CA LYS A 85 -16.72 0.92 -7.14
C LYS A 85 -17.52 1.85 -6.22
N GLY A 86 -17.17 3.14 -6.14
CA GLY A 86 -17.83 4.12 -5.26
C GLY A 86 -17.56 3.87 -3.77
N LEU A 87 -16.42 3.26 -3.41
CA LEU A 87 -16.08 2.93 -2.03
C LEU A 87 -15.33 4.07 -1.32
N PHE A 88 -14.24 4.53 -1.93
CA PHE A 88 -13.38 5.64 -1.47
C PHE A 88 -12.45 6.07 -2.62
N SER A 89 -11.87 7.26 -2.54
CA SER A 89 -10.86 7.73 -3.51
C SER A 89 -9.43 7.67 -2.96
N LEU A 90 -8.44 7.92 -3.81
CA LEU A 90 -7.04 8.08 -3.39
C LEU A 90 -6.88 9.25 -2.41
N GLU A 91 -7.65 10.32 -2.59
CA GLU A 91 -7.66 11.46 -1.66
C GLU A 91 -8.16 11.05 -0.27
N ASP A 92 -9.16 10.16 -0.17
CA ASP A 92 -9.61 9.61 1.12
C ASP A 92 -8.51 8.79 1.81
N VAL A 93 -7.75 8.01 1.03
CA VAL A 93 -6.59 7.24 1.53
C VAL A 93 -5.53 8.18 2.09
N ILE A 94 -5.13 9.20 1.31
CA ILE A 94 -4.13 10.20 1.68
C ILE A 94 -4.58 10.99 2.91
N GLU A 95 -5.84 11.42 2.96
CA GLU A 95 -6.38 12.17 4.10
C GLU A 95 -6.40 11.31 5.37
N GLY A 96 -6.80 10.04 5.23
CA GLY A 96 -6.81 9.08 6.32
C GLY A 96 -5.43 8.86 6.94
N ILE A 97 -4.41 8.62 6.11
CA ILE A 97 -3.04 8.42 6.60
C ILE A 97 -2.43 9.72 7.14
N SER A 98 -2.66 10.86 6.47
CA SER A 98 -2.18 12.18 6.90
C SER A 98 -2.69 12.54 8.30
N ARG A 99 -4.01 12.47 8.52
CA ARG A 99 -4.61 12.73 9.84
C ARG A 99 -4.07 11.78 10.90
N LYS A 100 -3.89 10.51 10.56
CA LYS A 100 -3.34 9.49 11.48
C LYS A 100 -1.89 9.82 11.85
N MET A 101 -1.05 10.20 10.89
CA MET A 101 0.36 10.54 11.14
C MET A 101 0.49 11.82 11.97
N ILE A 102 -0.26 12.86 11.64
CA ILE A 102 -0.29 14.12 12.41
C ILE A 102 -0.67 13.84 13.87
N ARG A 103 -1.80 13.15 14.07
CA ARG A 103 -2.33 12.82 15.41
C ARG A 103 -1.39 11.94 16.24
N ARG A 104 -0.66 11.01 15.60
CA ARG A 104 0.26 10.09 16.28
C ARG A 104 1.65 10.68 16.57
N HIS A 105 1.94 11.87 16.04
CA HIS A 105 3.21 12.56 16.25
C HIS A 105 3.00 13.99 16.81
N PRO A 106 2.34 14.14 17.97
CA PRO A 106 2.11 15.46 18.58
C PRO A 106 3.42 16.17 18.95
N HIS A 107 4.52 15.43 19.12
CA HIS A 107 5.85 15.98 19.34
C HIS A 107 6.47 16.62 18.09
N VAL A 108 6.02 16.24 16.89
CA VAL A 108 6.45 16.83 15.62
C VAL A 108 5.54 17.98 15.22
N PHE A 109 4.21 17.75 15.26
CA PHE A 109 3.24 18.68 14.67
C PHE A 109 2.60 19.64 15.67
N GLY A 110 2.83 19.47 16.98
CA GLY A 110 2.26 20.34 18.00
C GLY A 110 0.73 20.28 18.12
N CYS A 111 0.09 19.27 17.53
CA CYS A 111 -1.34 19.05 17.57
C CYS A 111 -1.65 17.55 17.77
N GLY A 112 -2.82 17.22 18.32
CA GLY A 112 -3.18 15.86 18.67
C GLY A 112 -4.27 15.81 19.73
N PHE A 113 -4.39 14.67 20.41
CA PHE A 113 -5.25 14.57 21.59
C PHE A 113 -4.68 15.39 22.74
N VAL A 114 -5.56 15.99 23.52
CA VAL A 114 -5.22 16.66 24.78
C VAL A 114 -5.84 15.91 25.95
N ASP A 115 -5.16 15.92 27.08
CA ASP A 115 -5.67 15.36 28.33
C ASP A 115 -6.63 16.33 29.05
N GLU A 116 -7.05 15.95 30.25
CA GLU A 116 -7.96 16.75 31.09
C GLU A 116 -7.40 18.12 31.51
N ASN A 117 -6.09 18.29 31.47
CA ASN A 117 -5.40 19.54 31.78
C ASN A 117 -5.14 20.39 30.52
N GLY A 118 -5.55 19.89 29.33
CA GLY A 118 -5.29 20.53 28.04
C GLY A 118 -3.87 20.29 27.51
N GLU A 119 -3.10 19.38 28.11
CA GLU A 119 -1.76 19.06 27.65
C GLU A 119 -1.79 18.01 26.54
N LEU A 120 -0.89 18.13 25.55
CA LEU A 120 -0.80 17.15 24.46
C LEU A 120 -0.44 15.77 24.99
N VAL A 121 -1.26 14.77 24.66
CA VAL A 121 -0.98 13.37 24.97
C VAL A 121 0.17 12.89 24.10
N ARG A 122 1.35 12.66 24.69
CA ARG A 122 2.56 12.23 23.96
C ARG A 122 2.81 10.73 24.01
N LYS A 123 2.19 10.02 24.95
CA LYS A 123 2.40 8.58 25.14
C LYS A 123 1.71 7.80 24.02
N TRP A 124 2.49 7.02 23.28
CA TRP A 124 2.03 6.23 22.14
C TRP A 124 0.86 5.29 22.46
N ASP A 125 0.96 4.55 23.57
CA ASP A 125 -0.09 3.61 23.98
C ASP A 125 -1.40 4.31 24.34
N GLU A 126 -1.30 5.51 24.90
CA GLU A 126 -2.46 6.34 25.24
C GLU A 126 -3.14 6.90 24.00
N ILE A 127 -2.37 7.40 23.02
CA ILE A 127 -2.90 7.81 21.70
C ILE A 127 -3.63 6.64 21.03
N LYS A 128 -3.03 5.44 21.02
CA LYS A 128 -3.68 4.22 20.48
C LYS A 128 -4.95 3.84 21.23
N ARG A 129 -5.00 4.02 22.55
CA ARG A 129 -6.19 3.75 23.35
C ARG A 129 -7.32 4.71 22.97
N LEU A 130 -7.01 6.00 22.84
CA LEU A 130 -7.98 7.03 22.44
C LEU A 130 -8.51 6.81 21.01
N GLU A 131 -7.67 6.36 20.08
CA GLU A 131 -8.12 5.99 18.72
C GLU A 131 -9.09 4.81 18.69
N LYS A 132 -8.99 3.91 19.67
CA LYS A 132 -9.87 2.74 19.79
C LYS A 132 -11.18 3.05 20.51
N ALA A 133 -11.30 4.20 21.19
CA ALA A 133 -12.47 4.55 21.98
C ALA A 133 -13.78 4.62 21.17
N GLY A 134 -13.70 4.74 19.83
CA GLY A 134 -14.85 4.70 18.92
C GLY A 134 -15.11 3.33 18.25
N LYS A 135 -14.39 2.28 18.63
CA LYS A 135 -14.57 0.92 18.07
C LYS A 135 -15.08 -0.03 19.14
N THR A 136 -16.08 -0.84 18.78
CA THR A 136 -16.56 -1.94 19.62
C THR A 136 -15.50 -3.04 19.71
N GLU A 137 -15.54 -3.82 20.78
CA GLU A 137 -14.66 -4.99 20.95
C GLU A 137 -14.84 -5.99 19.80
N GLU A 138 -16.07 -6.17 19.33
CA GLU A 138 -16.39 -7.01 18.16
C GLU A 138 -15.69 -6.51 16.88
N GLN A 139 -15.74 -5.21 16.59
CA GLN A 139 -15.04 -4.62 15.44
C GLN A 139 -13.51 -4.80 15.54
N ILE A 140 -12.96 -4.70 16.75
CA ILE A 140 -11.53 -4.93 16.99
C ILE A 140 -11.18 -6.40 16.75
N LEU A 141 -11.98 -7.33 17.27
CA LEU A 141 -11.76 -8.77 17.11
C LEU A 141 -11.86 -9.19 15.65
N ARG A 142 -12.92 -8.77 14.95
CA ARG A 142 -13.10 -9.02 13.52
C ARG A 142 -11.90 -8.55 12.69
N GLY A 143 -11.36 -7.36 13.01
CA GLY A 143 -10.17 -6.84 12.35
C GLY A 143 -8.93 -7.71 12.60
N LYS A 144 -8.74 -8.23 13.82
CA LYS A 144 -7.62 -9.13 14.13
C LYS A 144 -7.75 -10.49 13.44
N GLU A 145 -8.96 -11.03 13.39
CA GLU A 145 -9.24 -12.30 12.70
C GLU A 145 -8.99 -12.17 11.19
N ALA A 146 -9.39 -11.06 10.58
CA ALA A 146 -9.10 -10.77 9.18
C ALA A 146 -7.60 -10.65 8.91
N VAL A 147 -6.83 -9.99 9.80
CA VAL A 147 -5.36 -9.93 9.66
C VAL A 147 -4.74 -11.33 9.73
N ARG A 148 -5.15 -12.17 10.69
CA ARG A 148 -4.63 -13.55 10.79
C ARG A 148 -4.95 -14.36 9.54
N ALA A 149 -6.15 -14.23 8.99
CA ALA A 149 -6.51 -14.91 7.75
C ALA A 149 -5.65 -14.44 6.57
N ALA A 150 -5.36 -13.15 6.47
CA ALA A 150 -4.45 -12.61 5.46
C ALA A 150 -3.01 -13.10 5.66
N GLU A 151 -2.51 -13.19 6.90
CA GLU A 151 -1.19 -13.75 7.21
C GLU A 151 -1.07 -15.22 6.77
N GLU A 152 -2.13 -16.02 6.98
CA GLU A 152 -2.20 -17.41 6.51
C GLU A 152 -2.22 -17.50 4.97
N GLU A 153 -2.97 -16.62 4.29
CA GLU A 153 -3.03 -16.54 2.83
C GLU A 153 -1.66 -16.17 2.23
N ILE A 154 -1.00 -15.15 2.77
CA ILE A 154 0.36 -14.73 2.37
C ILE A 154 1.34 -15.89 2.57
N GLY A 155 1.28 -16.57 3.73
CA GLY A 155 2.14 -17.71 4.01
C GLY A 155 1.92 -18.87 3.03
N GLY A 156 0.66 -19.14 2.67
CA GLY A 156 0.29 -20.15 1.68
C GLY A 156 0.76 -19.81 0.27
N TYR A 157 0.67 -18.54 -0.12
CA TYR A 157 1.12 -18.03 -1.42
C TYR A 157 2.62 -18.31 -1.65
N PHE A 158 3.48 -17.85 -0.73
CA PHE A 158 4.93 -18.08 -0.85
C PHE A 158 5.38 -19.53 -0.62
N ALA A 159 4.53 -20.37 -0.02
CA ALA A 159 4.80 -21.80 0.09
C ALA A 159 4.61 -22.51 -1.25
N GLN A 160 3.60 -22.12 -2.05
CA GLN A 160 3.30 -22.72 -3.34
C GLN A 160 4.34 -22.38 -4.42
N GLU A 161 4.91 -21.17 -4.39
CA GLU A 161 5.96 -20.78 -5.36
C GLU A 161 7.21 -21.67 -5.29
N LYS A 162 7.56 -22.16 -4.09
CA LYS A 162 8.72 -23.06 -3.90
C LYS A 162 8.56 -24.41 -4.58
N GLU A 163 7.35 -24.78 -4.98
CA GLU A 163 7.06 -26.03 -5.69
C GLU A 163 7.01 -25.86 -7.22
N ILE A 164 7.05 -24.61 -7.73
CA ILE A 164 6.98 -24.30 -9.16
C ILE A 164 8.41 -24.11 -9.71
N PRO A 165 8.82 -24.83 -10.77
CA PRO A 165 10.14 -24.63 -11.39
C PRO A 165 10.33 -23.18 -11.84
N GLN A 166 11.51 -22.59 -11.55
CA GLN A 166 11.89 -21.20 -11.90
C GLN A 166 11.64 -20.80 -13.37
N SER A 167 11.44 -21.75 -14.28
CA SER A 167 11.09 -21.50 -15.68
C SER A 167 9.64 -21.05 -15.92
N SER A 168 8.83 -20.89 -14.88
CA SER A 168 7.38 -20.65 -15.01
C SER A 168 6.81 -19.57 -14.09
N VAL A 169 7.67 -18.63 -13.66
CA VAL A 169 7.26 -17.47 -12.85
C VAL A 169 6.12 -16.74 -13.56
N ARG A 170 4.95 -16.71 -12.90
CA ARG A 170 3.81 -15.92 -13.35
C ARG A 170 4.01 -14.49 -12.89
N GLY A 171 4.88 -13.77 -13.59
CA GLY A 171 4.81 -12.33 -13.60
C GLY A 171 3.52 -11.92 -14.30
N ILE A 172 2.78 -10.99 -13.71
CA ILE A 172 2.01 -10.09 -14.54
C ILE A 172 3.00 -9.46 -15.51
N GLY A 173 2.68 -9.43 -16.80
CA GLY A 173 3.64 -9.16 -17.89
C GLY A 173 4.36 -7.80 -17.88
N TYR A 174 4.31 -7.06 -16.77
CA TYR A 174 5.06 -5.83 -16.49
C TYR A 174 6.01 -5.93 -15.28
N LEU A 175 5.81 -6.89 -14.36
CA LEU A 175 6.41 -6.93 -13.01
C LEU A 175 7.33 -8.14 -12.80
N SER A 176 7.99 -8.60 -13.86
CA SER A 176 8.96 -9.69 -13.75
C SER A 176 10.18 -9.33 -14.56
N VAL A 177 11.24 -8.92 -13.85
CA VAL A 177 12.60 -8.80 -14.36
C VAL A 177 13.37 -10.10 -14.12
#